data_AF-A0A2V5XY19-F1
#
_entry.id   AF-A0A2V5XY19-F1
#
_cell.length_a   1.000
_cell.length_b   1.000
_cell.length_c   1.000
_cell.angle_alpha   90.00
_cell.angle_beta   90.00
_cell.angle_gamma   90.00
#
_symmetry.space_group_name_H-M   'P 1'
#
loop_
_entity.id
_entity.type
_entity.pdbx_description
1 polymer ?
#
loop_
_entity_poly.entity_id
_entity_poly.type
_entity_poly.pdbx_seq_one_letter_code
_entity_poly.pdbx_strand_id
1 'polypeptide(L)'
;MQRPGFPLIGLIIFGGVALGLSALASASNLPEQNIISHASLRSSAATHETRAGLQEVIEFPNANKVTPRIETVSSAPSPTRSSFMATWGSVTGAKGYLLDVSVSNSFSSYVDEYHSLDVGNVNGRAVTGLNPGTTYYYRVRPYTAAGLGSYSEAMSDTTVPATGLIIHATFDSSITGNPNAAAIEAMIIRAIAIYESLFSDPVTIEILLRYANAPPSPEPSPSPFPDGVLAASRSVVYSVLWNDFISALRADATTSNDNTANASLP
;
A
#
# COMPACT_ATOMS: atom_id res chain seq x y z
N MET A 1 -18.54 32.75 -29.42
CA MET A 1 -17.59 31.88 -30.14
C MET A 1 -16.94 30.95 -29.12
N GLN A 2 -16.77 29.69 -29.54
CA GLN A 2 -16.71 28.44 -28.77
C GLN A 2 -15.54 28.24 -27.78
N ARG A 3 -15.84 27.68 -26.59
CA ARG A 3 -15.06 26.63 -25.86
C ARG A 3 -15.13 25.30 -26.65
N PRO A 4 -14.29 24.23 -26.46
CA PRO A 4 -13.66 23.70 -25.22
C PRO A 4 -12.22 23.12 -25.46
N GLY A 5 -11.49 22.39 -24.60
CA GLY A 5 -11.78 21.64 -23.37
C GLY A 5 -10.52 21.07 -22.67
N PHE A 6 -10.75 20.50 -21.48
CA PHE A 6 -9.81 19.85 -20.54
C PHE A 6 -9.36 18.45 -21.01
N PRO A 7 -8.24 17.89 -20.49
CA PRO A 7 -8.05 16.45 -20.45
C PRO A 7 -8.33 15.86 -19.04
N LEU A 8 -9.03 14.72 -19.05
CA LEU A 8 -9.42 13.88 -17.92
C LEU A 8 -8.20 13.22 -17.26
N ILE A 9 -8.20 13.15 -15.93
CA ILE A 9 -7.34 12.26 -15.12
C ILE A 9 -8.22 11.12 -14.59
N GLY A 10 -7.78 9.88 -14.83
CA GLY A 10 -8.50 8.65 -14.54
C GLY A 10 -8.71 8.41 -13.04
N LEU A 11 -9.94 8.01 -12.73
CA LEU A 11 -10.48 7.64 -11.43
C LEU A 11 -10.00 6.23 -11.03
N ILE A 12 -9.27 6.11 -9.93
CA ILE A 12 -9.19 4.85 -9.15
C ILE A 12 -10.10 5.08 -7.94
N ILE A 13 -11.14 4.25 -7.84
CA ILE A 13 -12.15 4.32 -6.79
C ILE A 13 -11.49 3.93 -5.46
N PHE A 14 -11.25 4.92 -4.60
CA PHE A 14 -11.35 4.69 -3.17
C PHE A 14 -12.82 4.47 -2.85
N GLY A 15 -13.16 3.29 -2.33
CA GLY A 15 -14.45 3.05 -1.69
C GLY A 15 -14.53 3.80 -0.35
N GLY A 16 -14.49 5.13 -0.40
CA GLY A 16 -14.92 6.02 0.67
C GLY A 16 -16.41 6.31 0.48
N VAL A 17 -17.21 5.96 1.47
CA VAL A 17 -18.65 6.21 1.49
C VAL A 17 -18.93 7.72 1.33
N ALA A 18 -20.01 8.00 0.59
CA ALA A 18 -20.44 9.29 0.07
C ALA A 18 -20.53 10.45 1.08
N LEU A 19 -19.97 11.61 0.70
CA LEU A 19 -20.40 12.91 1.21
C LEU A 19 -21.59 13.40 0.37
N GLY A 20 -22.80 13.27 0.91
CA GLY A 20 -23.94 14.05 0.45
C GLY A 20 -23.87 15.46 1.02
N LEU A 21 -23.36 16.42 0.25
CA LEU A 21 -23.60 17.84 0.53
C LEU A 21 -25.04 18.18 0.11
N SER A 22 -25.89 18.51 1.07
CA SER A 22 -27.13 19.24 0.79
C SER A 22 -27.28 20.42 1.74
N ALA A 23 -26.98 21.61 1.24
CA ALA A 23 -27.63 22.86 1.64
C ALA A 23 -27.46 23.91 0.53
N LEU A 24 -28.37 23.92 -0.44
CA LEU A 24 -28.68 25.11 -1.21
C LEU A 24 -29.71 25.90 -0.39
N ALA A 25 -29.29 26.98 0.27
CA ALA A 25 -30.22 27.88 0.95
C ALA A 25 -30.80 28.86 -0.06
N SER A 26 -32.09 28.71 -0.39
CA SER A 26 -32.98 29.84 -0.68
C SER A 26 -34.42 29.41 -0.41
N ALA A 27 -35.01 30.10 0.55
CA ALA A 27 -36.28 29.78 1.18
C ALA A 27 -37.48 29.93 0.23
N SER A 28 -38.41 28.99 0.30
CA SER A 28 -39.84 29.19 0.00
C SER A 28 -40.66 28.11 0.71
N ASN A 29 -41.50 28.56 1.63
CA ASN A 29 -42.38 27.85 2.57
C ASN A 29 -43.07 26.58 2.03
N LEU A 30 -43.14 25.51 2.85
CA LEU A 30 -44.26 24.56 3.06
C LEU A 30 -43.86 23.46 4.09
N PRO A 31 -44.83 22.76 4.75
CA PRO A 31 -44.77 22.45 6.17
C PRO A 31 -44.04 21.16 6.53
N GLU A 32 -43.51 21.20 7.76
CA GLU A 32 -43.03 20.16 8.65
C GLU A 32 -43.46 18.73 8.30
N GLN A 33 -42.59 18.01 7.61
CA GLN A 33 -42.61 16.55 7.57
C GLN A 33 -41.40 16.07 8.36
N ASN A 34 -41.65 15.65 9.59
CA ASN A 34 -40.68 15.07 10.51
C ASN A 34 -40.22 13.71 9.96
N ILE A 35 -39.30 13.73 9.00
CA ILE A 35 -38.59 12.54 8.52
C ILE A 35 -37.30 12.47 9.31
N ILE A 36 -37.39 11.87 10.51
CA ILE A 36 -36.22 11.37 11.21
C ILE A 36 -35.73 10.14 10.45
N SER A 37 -35.06 10.35 9.31
CA SER A 37 -34.26 9.31 8.67
C SER A 37 -32.92 9.24 9.39
N HIS A 38 -32.86 8.47 10.47
CA HIS A 38 -31.61 7.86 10.90
C HIS A 38 -31.23 6.84 9.81
N ALA A 39 -30.61 7.31 8.73
CA ALA A 39 -29.94 6.42 7.80
C ALA A 39 -28.85 5.70 8.60
N SER A 40 -29.11 4.45 9.00
CA SER A 40 -28.08 3.64 9.62
C SER A 40 -27.00 3.41 8.55
N LEU A 41 -25.89 4.13 8.65
CA LEU A 41 -24.67 3.81 7.94
C LEU A 41 -24.22 2.44 8.44
N ARG A 42 -24.53 1.40 7.66
CA ARG A 42 -24.02 0.06 7.92
C ARG A 42 -22.58 0.03 7.43
N SER A 43 -21.64 -0.01 8.36
CA SER A 43 -20.27 -0.43 8.08
C SER A 43 -20.28 -1.82 7.43
N SER A 44 -19.85 -1.91 6.17
CA SER A 44 -19.67 -3.21 5.50
C SER A 44 -18.23 -3.40 5.10
N ALA A 45 -17.69 -4.59 5.38
CA ALA A 45 -16.50 -5.06 4.67
C ALA A 45 -16.79 -5.03 3.17
N ALA A 46 -15.82 -4.59 2.36
CA ALA A 46 -15.93 -4.60 0.91
C ALA A 46 -14.90 -5.58 0.33
N THR A 47 -15.30 -6.28 -0.73
CA THR A 47 -14.40 -7.08 -1.56
C THR A 47 -14.42 -6.48 -2.96
N HIS A 48 -13.25 -6.19 -3.49
CA HIS A 48 -13.07 -5.79 -4.89
C HIS A 48 -12.25 -6.86 -5.60
N GLU A 49 -12.76 -7.37 -6.72
CA GLU A 49 -12.10 -8.40 -7.53
C GLU A 49 -11.74 -7.86 -8.90
N THR A 50 -10.51 -8.15 -9.33
CA THR A 50 -10.08 -7.93 -10.70
C THR A 50 -10.12 -9.27 -11.43
N ARG A 51 -10.85 -9.34 -12.54
CA ARG A 51 -11.01 -10.57 -13.33
C ARG A 51 -10.24 -10.49 -14.65
N ALA A 52 -9.68 -11.61 -15.10
CA ALA A 52 -9.22 -11.78 -16.47
C ALA A 52 -10.43 -11.71 -17.41
N GLY A 53 -10.59 -10.60 -18.15
CA GLY A 53 -11.67 -10.44 -19.11
C GLY A 53 -11.48 -11.36 -20.33
N LEU A 54 -12.56 -11.96 -20.83
CA LEU A 54 -12.69 -12.14 -22.27
C LEU A 54 -12.78 -10.74 -22.89
N GLN A 55 -12.15 -10.58 -24.05
CA GLN A 55 -11.84 -9.32 -24.70
C GLN A 55 -13.10 -8.56 -25.16
N GLU A 56 -13.90 -8.00 -24.24
CA GLU A 56 -14.85 -6.95 -24.56
C GLU A 56 -14.13 -5.60 -24.48
N VAL A 57 -14.00 -5.01 -25.67
CA VAL A 57 -13.38 -3.74 -25.96
C VAL A 57 -14.14 -2.64 -25.23
N ILE A 58 -13.62 -2.19 -24.08
CA ILE A 58 -13.78 -0.79 -23.69
C ILE A 58 -12.71 -0.04 -24.49
N GLU A 59 -13.11 0.55 -25.61
CA GLU A 59 -12.24 1.39 -26.44
C GLU A 59 -11.94 2.69 -25.69
N PHE A 60 -10.85 2.70 -24.93
CA PHE A 60 -10.28 3.93 -24.40
C PHE A 60 -9.69 4.72 -25.57
N PRO A 61 -9.93 6.05 -25.70
CA PRO A 61 -9.33 6.84 -26.77
C PRO A 61 -7.81 6.82 -26.60
N ASN A 62 -7.17 6.02 -27.45
CA ASN A 62 -5.74 5.91 -27.70
C ASN A 62 -4.86 6.04 -26.44
N ALA A 63 -5.04 5.14 -25.48
CA ALA A 63 -3.94 4.76 -24.62
C ALA A 63 -2.87 4.17 -25.55
N ASN A 64 -1.77 4.91 -25.77
CA ASN A 64 -0.61 4.36 -26.47
C ASN A 64 -0.39 2.96 -25.94
N LYS A 65 -0.45 1.97 -26.83
CA LYS A 65 -0.22 0.57 -26.54
C LYS A 65 1.11 0.46 -25.82
N VAL A 66 1.07 0.46 -24.48
CA VAL A 66 2.19 0.02 -23.66
C VAL A 66 2.18 -1.46 -23.90
N THR A 67 2.88 -1.89 -24.95
CA THR A 67 3.47 -3.22 -25.04
C THR A 67 3.91 -3.58 -23.63
N PRO A 68 3.65 -4.79 -23.11
CA PRO A 68 4.24 -5.21 -21.85
C PRO A 68 5.75 -5.29 -22.11
N ARG A 69 6.41 -4.14 -22.02
CA ARG A 69 7.74 -4.05 -21.51
C ARG A 69 7.51 -4.54 -20.09
N ILE A 70 7.75 -5.83 -19.88
CA ILE A 70 8.52 -6.20 -18.71
C ILE A 70 9.72 -5.27 -18.83
N GLU A 71 9.62 -4.08 -18.23
CA GLU A 71 10.81 -3.39 -17.82
C GLU A 71 11.43 -4.44 -16.93
N THR A 72 12.44 -5.13 -17.45
CA THR A 72 13.43 -5.75 -16.59
C THR A 72 13.87 -4.60 -15.72
N VAL A 73 13.25 -4.49 -14.55
CA VAL A 73 13.54 -3.45 -13.58
C VAL A 73 14.89 -3.87 -13.01
N SER A 74 15.93 -3.48 -13.75
CA SER A 74 17.31 -3.79 -13.46
C SER A 74 17.87 -2.87 -12.38
N SER A 75 17.06 -1.92 -11.89
CA SER A 75 17.40 -0.99 -10.82
C SER A 75 16.40 -1.15 -9.69
N ALA A 76 16.89 -1.08 -8.46
CA ALA A 76 16.03 -0.94 -7.29
C ALA A 76 15.06 0.26 -7.49
N PRO A 77 13.77 0.12 -7.12
CA PRO A 77 12.85 1.25 -7.07
C PRO A 77 13.34 2.30 -6.08
N SER A 78 12.89 3.55 -6.24
CA SER A 78 13.12 4.58 -5.22
C SER A 78 12.57 4.12 -3.86
N PRO A 79 13.25 4.44 -2.75
CA PRO A 79 12.70 4.23 -1.42
C PRO A 79 11.35 4.91 -1.25
N THR A 80 10.53 4.33 -0.38
CA THR A 80 9.29 4.91 0.10
C THR A 80 9.55 5.60 1.45
N ARG A 81 8.52 6.08 2.11
CA ARG A 81 8.63 6.63 3.46
C ARG A 81 8.88 5.56 4.52
N SER A 82 8.50 4.31 4.27
CA SER A 82 8.54 3.23 5.26
C SER A 82 9.22 1.94 4.77
N SER A 83 9.78 1.96 3.57
CA SER A 83 10.43 0.80 2.97
C SER A 83 11.43 1.15 1.87
N PHE A 84 12.36 0.24 1.61
CA PHE A 84 13.23 0.28 0.44
C PHE A 84 13.50 -1.12 -0.08
N MET A 85 14.11 -1.22 -1.26
CA MET A 85 14.52 -2.49 -1.85
C MET A 85 16.01 -2.74 -1.61
N ALA A 86 16.35 -3.66 -0.70
CA ALA A 86 17.72 -4.13 -0.55
C ALA A 86 18.09 -5.01 -1.76
N THR A 87 19.23 -4.76 -2.40
CA THR A 87 19.67 -5.55 -3.57
C THR A 87 21.14 -5.92 -3.45
N TRP A 88 21.52 -7.10 -3.98
CA TRP A 88 22.89 -7.59 -3.94
C TRP A 88 23.21 -8.50 -5.13
N GLY A 89 24.49 -8.59 -5.46
CA GLY A 89 24.98 -9.49 -6.51
C GLY A 89 24.91 -10.96 -6.11
N SER A 90 24.70 -11.86 -7.09
CA SER A 90 24.70 -13.30 -6.85
C SER A 90 26.11 -13.83 -6.60
N VAL A 91 26.24 -14.76 -5.67
CA VAL A 91 27.45 -15.55 -5.44
C VAL A 91 27.24 -16.97 -6.00
N THR A 92 28.13 -17.42 -6.88
CA THR A 92 28.06 -18.77 -7.46
C THR A 92 28.10 -19.84 -6.36
N GLY A 93 27.16 -20.78 -6.41
CA GLY A 93 27.07 -21.87 -5.44
C GLY A 93 26.34 -21.52 -4.14
N ALA A 94 25.84 -20.30 -3.97
CA ALA A 94 24.96 -19.94 -2.86
C ALA A 94 23.65 -20.74 -2.93
N LYS A 95 23.24 -21.28 -1.78
CA LYS A 95 21.90 -21.86 -1.57
C LYS A 95 20.88 -20.80 -1.16
N GLY A 96 21.35 -19.70 -0.60
CA GLY A 96 20.55 -18.54 -0.21
C GLY A 96 21.41 -17.51 0.50
N TYR A 97 20.77 -16.48 1.03
CA TYR A 97 21.42 -15.37 1.72
C TYR A 97 20.77 -15.12 3.08
N LEU A 98 21.59 -14.69 4.04
CA LEU A 98 21.12 -14.11 5.29
C LEU A 98 21.28 -12.58 5.20
N LEU A 99 20.23 -11.84 5.49
CA LEU A 99 20.16 -10.38 5.47
C LEU A 99 20.23 -9.83 6.89
N ASP A 100 21.13 -8.86 7.09
CA ASP A 100 21.17 -8.00 8.28
C ASP A 100 20.79 -6.56 7.87
N VAL A 101 19.92 -5.90 8.64
CA VAL A 101 19.59 -4.47 8.47
C VAL A 101 19.76 -3.74 9.81
N SER A 102 20.33 -2.54 9.77
CA SER A 102 20.68 -1.73 10.94
C SER A 102 20.52 -0.23 10.65
N VAL A 103 20.35 0.57 11.69
CA VAL A 103 20.54 2.04 11.64
C VAL A 103 22.01 2.46 11.82
N SER A 104 22.89 1.50 12.10
CA SER A 104 24.32 1.72 12.35
C SER A 104 25.16 0.97 11.32
N ASN A 105 26.10 1.67 10.67
CA ASN A 105 27.03 1.06 9.70
C ASN A 105 27.93 -0.01 10.33
N SER A 106 28.12 -0.01 11.65
CA SER A 106 28.87 -1.05 12.36
C SER A 106 28.02 -2.26 12.74
N PHE A 107 26.72 -2.26 12.44
CA PHE A 107 25.76 -3.31 12.82
C PHE A 107 25.75 -3.60 14.34
N SER A 108 25.87 -2.55 15.16
CA SER A 108 25.80 -2.63 16.62
C SER A 108 24.39 -2.86 17.18
N SER A 109 23.37 -2.63 16.36
CA SER A 109 21.96 -2.90 16.60
C SER A 109 21.32 -3.37 15.30
N TYR A 110 20.13 -3.96 15.34
CA TYR A 110 19.42 -4.43 14.16
C TYR A 110 18.00 -3.87 14.14
N VAL A 111 17.44 -3.73 12.94
CA VAL A 111 16.01 -3.55 12.78
C VAL A 111 15.33 -4.86 13.16
N ASP A 112 14.21 -4.79 13.88
CA ASP A 112 13.45 -5.97 14.29
C ASP A 112 13.16 -6.88 13.10
N GLU A 113 13.30 -8.19 13.30
CA GLU A 113 13.16 -9.25 12.28
C GLU A 113 14.24 -9.28 11.17
N TYR A 114 15.10 -8.27 11.05
CA TYR A 114 16.18 -8.20 10.07
C TYR A 114 17.57 -8.50 10.66
N HIS A 115 17.65 -9.44 11.60
CA HIS A 115 18.92 -9.97 12.08
C HIS A 115 19.11 -11.41 11.61
N SER A 116 20.07 -11.64 10.70
CA SER A 116 20.30 -12.94 10.06
C SER A 116 19.03 -13.54 9.44
N LEU A 117 18.22 -12.69 8.81
CA LEU A 117 16.99 -13.10 8.15
C LEU A 117 17.32 -13.95 6.91
N ASP A 118 16.85 -15.18 6.86
CA ASP A 118 16.96 -16.00 5.65
C ASP A 118 15.98 -15.50 4.58
N VAL A 119 16.53 -15.06 3.46
CA VAL A 119 15.76 -14.54 2.32
C VAL A 119 15.77 -15.52 1.14
N GLY A 120 16.38 -16.70 1.30
CA GLY A 120 16.50 -17.69 0.24
C GLY A 120 17.45 -17.27 -0.88
N ASN A 121 17.36 -17.95 -2.03
CA ASN A 121 18.22 -17.70 -3.19
C ASN A 121 17.64 -16.62 -4.10
N VAL A 122 17.61 -15.38 -3.59
CA VAL A 122 17.18 -14.19 -4.32
C VAL A 122 18.29 -13.14 -4.34
N ASN A 123 18.09 -12.10 -5.14
CA ASN A 123 19.04 -10.98 -5.30
C ASN A 123 18.52 -9.65 -4.75
N GLY A 124 17.37 -9.68 -4.07
CA GLY A 124 16.85 -8.54 -3.37
C GLY A 124 15.69 -8.89 -2.48
N ARG A 125 15.38 -7.98 -1.57
CA ARG A 125 14.32 -8.11 -0.57
C ARG A 125 13.78 -6.74 -0.21
N ALA A 126 12.47 -6.61 -0.17
CA ALA A 126 11.79 -5.47 0.45
C ALA A 126 12.10 -5.43 1.94
N VAL A 127 12.64 -4.31 2.40
CA VAL A 127 12.79 -3.99 3.81
C VAL A 127 11.69 -3.00 4.16
N THR A 128 10.77 -3.38 5.05
CA THR A 128 9.55 -2.61 5.38
C THR A 128 9.45 -2.33 6.88
N GLY A 129 8.47 -1.50 7.28
CA GLY A 129 8.27 -1.12 8.69
C GLY A 129 9.32 -0.14 9.20
N LEU A 130 9.86 0.69 8.30
CA LEU A 130 10.95 1.61 8.60
C LEU A 130 10.44 3.01 8.95
N ASN A 131 11.24 3.77 9.68
CA ASN A 131 10.93 5.16 9.98
C ASN A 131 11.25 6.06 8.77
N PRO A 132 10.41 7.06 8.45
CA PRO A 132 10.70 8.04 7.41
C PRO A 132 11.98 8.85 7.66
N GLY A 133 12.64 9.29 6.57
CA GLY A 133 13.83 10.12 6.62
C GLY A 133 15.04 9.51 7.34
N THR A 134 15.09 8.18 7.47
CA THR A 134 16.12 7.46 8.23
C THR A 134 17.01 6.68 7.26
N THR A 135 18.33 6.84 7.43
CA THR A 135 19.31 6.03 6.70
C THR A 135 19.47 4.67 7.38
N TYR A 136 19.31 3.61 6.60
CA TYR A 136 19.54 2.24 7.02
C TYR A 136 20.72 1.65 6.27
N TYR A 137 21.46 0.80 6.97
CA TYR A 137 22.57 0.02 6.46
C TYR A 137 22.15 -1.44 6.38
N TYR A 138 22.50 -2.11 5.29
CA TYR A 138 22.24 -3.53 5.13
C TYR A 138 23.46 -4.24 4.57
N ARG A 139 23.60 -5.50 4.95
CA ARG A 139 24.62 -6.41 4.43
C ARG A 139 24.04 -7.80 4.29
N VAL A 140 24.61 -8.58 3.38
CA VAL A 140 24.22 -9.96 3.17
C VAL A 140 25.39 -10.89 3.34
N ARG A 141 25.14 -12.14 3.71
CA ARG A 141 26.12 -13.22 3.61
C ARG A 141 25.50 -14.43 2.91
N PRO A 142 26.15 -15.03 1.91
CA PRO A 142 25.64 -16.24 1.29
C PRO A 142 25.82 -17.42 2.24
N TYR A 143 24.98 -18.44 2.12
CA TYR A 143 25.21 -19.74 2.73
C TYR A 143 25.21 -20.84 1.66
N THR A 144 26.05 -21.84 1.84
CA THR A 144 26.19 -22.99 0.95
C THR A 144 26.03 -24.29 1.76
N ALA A 145 26.14 -25.45 1.10
CA ALA A 145 26.23 -26.72 1.82
C ALA A 145 27.45 -26.82 2.75
N ALA A 146 28.51 -26.04 2.47
CA ALA A 146 29.75 -26.04 3.24
C ALA A 146 29.74 -25.06 4.43
N GLY A 147 28.71 -24.21 4.55
CA GLY A 147 28.59 -23.21 5.62
C GLY A 147 28.37 -21.80 5.10
N LEU A 148 28.54 -20.84 6.01
CA LEU A 148 28.35 -19.41 5.75
C LEU A 148 29.58 -18.80 5.05
N GLY A 149 29.34 -17.94 4.07
CA GLY A 149 30.36 -17.08 3.48
C GLY A 149 30.60 -15.81 4.30
N SER A 150 31.55 -14.99 3.84
CA SER A 150 31.79 -13.65 4.37
C SER A 150 30.61 -12.72 4.10
N TYR A 151 30.45 -11.72 4.97
CA TYR A 151 29.54 -10.62 4.70
C TYR A 151 29.97 -9.83 3.45
N SER A 152 28.99 -9.27 2.75
CA SER A 152 29.20 -8.19 1.79
C SER A 152 29.71 -6.94 2.49
N GLU A 153 30.23 -6.00 1.71
CA GLU A 153 30.33 -4.61 2.16
C GLU A 153 28.96 -4.11 2.61
N ALA A 154 28.97 -3.16 3.55
CA ALA A 154 27.76 -2.49 3.99
C ALA A 154 27.24 -1.59 2.87
N MET A 155 26.00 -1.81 2.47
CA MET A 155 25.25 -0.95 1.56
C MET A 155 24.27 -0.12 2.39
N SER A 156 23.76 0.98 1.84
CA SER A 156 22.82 1.83 2.56
C SER A 156 21.73 2.36 1.65
N ASP A 157 20.57 2.60 2.24
CA ASP A 157 19.46 3.31 1.61
C ASP A 157 18.80 4.26 2.62
N THR A 158 18.13 5.30 2.13
CA THR A 158 17.47 6.31 2.98
C THR A 158 16.01 6.44 2.61
N THR A 159 15.13 6.19 3.60
CA THR A 159 13.69 6.37 3.41
C THR A 159 13.35 7.83 3.14
N VAL A 160 12.27 8.07 2.40
CA VAL A 160 11.86 9.42 2.02
C VAL A 160 11.48 10.23 3.27
N PRO A 161 12.07 11.42 3.47
CA PRO A 161 11.69 12.31 4.57
C PRO A 161 10.43 13.09 4.18
N ALA A 162 9.25 12.70 4.68
CA ALA A 162 8.03 13.47 4.45
C ALA A 162 6.88 13.13 5.40
N THR A 163 5.96 14.08 5.56
CA THR A 163 4.61 13.91 6.11
C THR A 163 3.61 13.66 4.98
N GLY A 164 2.55 12.88 5.24
CA GLY A 164 1.55 12.51 4.23
C GLY A 164 1.22 11.02 4.24
N LEU A 165 0.79 10.46 3.10
CA LEU A 165 0.46 9.03 3.03
C LEU A 165 1.70 8.17 3.30
N ILE A 166 1.55 7.20 4.20
CA ILE A 166 2.52 6.13 4.46
C ILE A 166 1.81 4.80 4.22
N ILE A 167 2.36 3.97 3.34
CA ILE A 167 1.84 2.62 3.10
C ILE A 167 2.82 1.61 3.69
N HIS A 168 2.38 0.94 4.76
CA HIS A 168 3.07 -0.19 5.34
C HIS A 168 2.65 -1.48 4.63
N ALA A 169 3.49 -1.92 3.70
CA ALA A 169 3.31 -3.21 3.04
C ALA A 169 3.96 -4.33 3.84
N THR A 170 3.20 -5.40 4.06
CA THR A 170 3.68 -6.67 4.62
C THR A 170 3.48 -7.78 3.61
N PHE A 171 4.47 -8.66 3.48
CA PHE A 171 4.47 -9.76 2.52
C PHE A 171 4.52 -11.08 3.27
N ASP A 172 3.57 -11.97 3.00
CA ASP A 172 3.62 -13.29 3.62
C ASP A 172 4.55 -14.25 2.87
N SER A 173 4.70 -15.46 3.41
CA SER A 173 5.59 -16.51 2.86
C SER A 173 5.22 -16.96 1.45
N SER A 174 3.98 -16.76 1.00
CA SER A 174 3.58 -17.09 -0.36
C SER A 174 4.23 -16.17 -1.40
N ILE A 175 4.52 -14.91 -1.01
CA ILE A 175 5.26 -13.96 -1.83
C ILE A 175 6.76 -14.09 -1.55
N THR A 176 7.19 -14.02 -0.28
CA THR A 176 8.62 -13.99 0.06
C THR A 176 9.34 -15.30 -0.27
N GLY A 177 8.63 -16.43 -0.31
CA GLY A 177 9.15 -17.72 -0.75
C GLY A 177 9.11 -17.95 -2.27
N ASN A 178 8.59 -17.01 -3.06
CA ASN A 178 8.50 -17.15 -4.51
C ASN A 178 9.88 -16.95 -5.18
N PRO A 179 10.25 -17.72 -6.21
CA PRO A 179 11.49 -17.47 -6.97
C PRO A 179 11.61 -16.05 -7.57
N ASN A 180 10.47 -15.40 -7.82
CA ASN A 180 10.37 -14.04 -8.34
C ASN A 180 10.05 -13.01 -7.24
N ALA A 181 10.17 -13.36 -5.95
CA ALA A 181 9.84 -12.48 -4.81
C ALA A 181 10.44 -11.08 -4.98
N ALA A 182 11.74 -11.00 -5.30
CA ALA A 182 12.42 -9.73 -5.50
C ALA A 182 11.77 -8.84 -6.58
N ALA A 183 11.34 -9.42 -7.70
CA ALA A 183 10.68 -8.67 -8.76
C ALA A 183 9.27 -8.21 -8.33
N ILE A 184 8.52 -9.07 -7.64
CA ILE A 184 7.18 -8.78 -7.16
C ILE A 184 7.22 -7.65 -6.11
N GLU A 185 8.08 -7.80 -5.11
CA GLU A 185 8.31 -6.82 -4.05
C GLU A 185 8.77 -5.46 -4.61
N ALA A 186 9.71 -5.46 -5.55
CA ALA A 186 10.17 -4.24 -6.21
C ALA A 186 9.03 -3.51 -6.95
N MET A 187 8.13 -4.25 -7.61
CA MET A 187 6.98 -3.64 -8.29
C MET A 187 5.98 -3.04 -7.31
N ILE A 188 5.78 -3.68 -6.17
CA ILE A 188 4.89 -3.19 -5.12
C ILE A 188 5.49 -1.94 -4.47
N ILE A 189 6.80 -1.94 -4.14
CA ILE A 189 7.50 -0.76 -3.63
C ILE A 189 7.44 0.39 -4.64
N ARG A 190 7.64 0.12 -5.94
CA ARG A 190 7.51 1.14 -7.00
C ARG A 190 6.11 1.75 -7.03
N ALA A 191 5.07 0.94 -6.91
CA ALA A 191 3.70 1.42 -6.87
C ALA A 191 3.43 2.26 -5.61
N ILE A 192 3.91 1.82 -4.44
CA ILE A 192 3.80 2.57 -3.18
C ILE A 192 4.44 3.94 -3.31
N ALA A 193 5.68 4.01 -3.82
CA ALA A 193 6.38 5.28 -4.01
C ALA A 193 5.59 6.25 -4.90
N ILE A 194 4.91 5.74 -5.93
CA ILE A 194 4.01 6.56 -6.77
C ILE A 194 2.84 7.08 -5.93
N TYR A 195 2.09 6.21 -5.23
CA TYR A 195 0.92 6.65 -4.46
C TYR A 195 1.28 7.59 -3.32
N GLU A 196 2.32 7.32 -2.54
CA GLU A 196 2.76 8.21 -1.45
C GLU A 196 3.14 9.62 -1.94
N SER A 197 3.57 9.75 -3.20
CA SER A 197 3.88 11.07 -3.80
C SER A 197 2.64 11.90 -4.13
N LEU A 198 1.46 11.27 -4.24
CA LEU A 198 0.21 11.93 -4.64
C LEU A 198 -0.55 12.53 -3.45
N PHE A 199 -0.23 12.14 -2.21
CA PHE A 199 -0.98 12.51 -1.02
C PHE A 199 -0.09 13.19 0.01
N SER A 200 -0.52 14.37 0.46
CA SER A 200 0.17 15.15 1.50
C SER A 200 -0.45 15.00 2.89
N ASP A 201 -1.66 14.43 2.98
CA ASP A 201 -2.36 14.24 4.24
C ASP A 201 -1.74 13.08 5.04
N PRO A 202 -1.44 13.26 6.33
CA PRO A 202 -0.73 12.28 7.15
C PRO A 202 -1.63 11.08 7.49
N VAL A 203 -1.73 10.15 6.55
CA VAL A 203 -2.51 8.92 6.68
C VAL A 203 -1.57 7.73 6.64
N THR A 204 -1.75 6.77 7.55
CA THR A 204 -1.02 5.50 7.51
C THR A 204 -1.97 4.37 7.13
N ILE A 205 -1.56 3.53 6.17
CA ILE A 205 -2.34 2.38 5.70
C ILE A 205 -1.50 1.11 5.84
N GLU A 206 -2.08 0.10 6.47
CA GLU A 206 -1.50 -1.24 6.58
C GLU A 206 -2.06 -2.14 5.48
N ILE A 207 -1.18 -2.78 4.70
CA ILE A 207 -1.57 -3.68 3.61
C ILE A 207 -0.80 -5.00 3.74
N LEU A 208 -1.54 -6.11 3.90
CA LEU A 208 -1.00 -7.46 3.78
C LEU A 208 -1.15 -7.97 2.35
N LEU A 209 -0.03 -8.31 1.72
CA LEU A 209 0.04 -8.89 0.38
C LEU A 209 0.39 -10.37 0.46
N ARG A 210 -0.38 -11.18 -0.27
CA ARG A 210 -0.19 -12.62 -0.37
C ARG A 210 -0.82 -13.19 -1.63
N TYR A 211 -0.30 -14.32 -2.10
CA TYR A 211 -1.03 -15.21 -2.98
C TYR A 211 -2.04 -16.00 -2.18
N ALA A 212 -3.29 -16.02 -2.64
CA ALA A 212 -4.36 -16.77 -2.03
C ALA A 212 -5.25 -17.37 -3.10
N ASN A 213 -5.65 -18.63 -2.90
CA ASN A 213 -6.64 -19.31 -3.73
C ASN A 213 -8.06 -19.18 -3.16
N ALA A 214 -8.21 -18.57 -1.98
CA ALA A 214 -9.47 -18.38 -1.27
C ALA A 214 -9.40 -17.11 -0.40
N PRO A 215 -10.54 -16.49 -0.07
CA PRO A 215 -10.57 -15.34 0.84
C PRO A 215 -10.13 -15.74 2.26
N PRO A 216 -9.56 -14.81 3.05
CA PRO A 216 -9.32 -15.03 4.47
C PRO A 216 -10.63 -15.44 5.18
N SER A 217 -10.60 -16.58 5.87
CA SER A 217 -11.74 -17.12 6.58
C SER A 217 -11.28 -17.76 7.89
N PRO A 218 -12.07 -17.69 8.98
CA PRO A 218 -11.85 -18.49 10.17
C PRO A 218 -12.14 -19.98 9.93
N GLU A 219 -12.79 -20.32 8.81
CA GLU A 219 -13.05 -21.72 8.46
C GLU A 219 -11.78 -22.44 8.02
N PRO A 220 -11.61 -23.73 8.39
CA PRO A 220 -10.41 -24.50 8.05
C PRO A 220 -10.22 -24.75 6.55
N SER A 221 -11.30 -24.70 5.76
CA SER A 221 -11.28 -24.93 4.31
C SER A 221 -12.22 -23.94 3.60
N PRO A 222 -11.81 -22.67 3.41
CA PRO A 222 -12.63 -21.68 2.71
C PRO A 222 -12.84 -22.06 1.25
N SER A 223 -14.00 -21.66 0.70
CA SER A 223 -14.31 -21.82 -0.71
C SER A 223 -13.30 -21.04 -1.57
N PRO A 224 -12.77 -21.62 -2.66
CA PRO A 224 -11.79 -20.96 -3.50
C PRO A 224 -12.40 -19.77 -4.25
N PHE A 225 -11.55 -18.86 -4.72
CA PHE A 225 -11.97 -17.80 -5.63
C PHE A 225 -12.53 -18.38 -6.93
N PRO A 226 -13.52 -17.73 -7.55
CA PRO A 226 -14.01 -18.11 -8.87
C PRO A 226 -12.92 -18.09 -9.94
N ASP A 227 -13.09 -18.92 -10.97
CA ASP A 227 -12.17 -18.95 -12.12
C ASP A 227 -12.01 -17.57 -12.78
N GLY A 228 -10.77 -17.20 -13.03
CA GLY A 228 -10.40 -15.94 -13.68
C GLY A 228 -10.22 -14.75 -12.74
N VAL A 229 -10.40 -14.89 -11.42
CA VAL A 229 -9.99 -13.85 -10.46
C VAL A 229 -8.45 -13.75 -10.46
N LEU A 230 -7.93 -12.55 -10.73
CA LEU A 230 -6.50 -12.24 -10.77
C LEU A 230 -6.00 -11.57 -9.49
N ALA A 231 -6.87 -10.80 -8.84
CA ALA A 231 -6.59 -10.13 -7.58
C ALA A 231 -7.89 -9.87 -6.83
N ALA A 232 -7.82 -9.91 -5.50
CA ALA A 232 -8.91 -9.53 -4.63
C ALA A 232 -8.38 -8.62 -3.51
N SER A 233 -9.01 -7.47 -3.33
CA SER A 233 -8.77 -6.56 -2.21
C SER A 233 -9.92 -6.67 -1.24
N ARG A 234 -9.62 -6.82 0.05
CA ARG A 234 -10.63 -6.85 1.11
C ARG A 234 -10.34 -5.76 2.11
N SER A 235 -11.36 -4.96 2.44
CA SER A 235 -11.30 -3.99 3.53
C SER A 235 -12.09 -4.49 4.73
N VAL A 236 -11.57 -4.23 5.92
CA VAL A 236 -12.26 -4.48 7.19
C VAL A 236 -12.70 -3.13 7.74
N VAL A 237 -13.88 -3.08 8.34
CA VAL A 237 -14.34 -1.86 9.02
C VAL A 237 -13.94 -1.93 10.49
N TYR A 238 -13.20 -0.91 10.93
CA TYR A 238 -12.94 -0.68 12.34
C TYR A 238 -14.04 0.22 12.91
N SER A 239 -14.62 -0.18 14.03
CA SER A 239 -15.56 0.66 14.78
C SER A 239 -14.78 1.63 15.65
N VAL A 240 -14.94 2.93 15.40
CA VAL A 240 -14.43 4.00 16.28
C VAL A 240 -15.58 4.50 17.13
N LEU A 241 -15.36 4.74 18.42
CA LEU A 241 -16.39 5.35 19.27
C LEU A 241 -16.72 6.74 18.72
N TRP A 242 -18.01 7.05 18.62
CA TRP A 242 -18.47 8.33 18.05
C TRP A 242 -17.82 9.55 18.72
N ASN A 243 -17.66 9.51 20.05
CA ASN A 243 -17.02 10.60 20.79
C ASN A 243 -15.54 10.78 20.43
N ASP A 244 -14.82 9.70 20.17
CA ASP A 244 -13.41 9.76 19.76
C ASP A 244 -13.31 10.35 18.36
N PHE A 245 -14.20 9.94 17.45
CA PHE A 245 -14.27 10.47 16.08
C PHE A 245 -14.59 11.97 16.06
N ILE A 246 -15.59 12.42 16.82
CA ILE A 246 -15.94 13.84 16.92
C ILE A 246 -14.82 14.66 17.56
N SER A 247 -14.16 14.12 18.58
CA SER A 247 -13.01 14.78 19.20
C SER A 247 -11.86 14.94 18.20
N ALA A 248 -11.59 13.92 17.38
CA ALA A 248 -10.58 13.98 16.33
C ALA A 248 -10.94 15.00 15.23
N LEU A 249 -12.18 15.02 14.73
CA LEU A 249 -12.66 16.01 13.74
C LEU A 249 -12.52 17.45 14.24
N ARG A 250 -12.83 17.70 15.52
CA ARG A 250 -12.67 19.02 16.13
C ARG A 250 -11.20 19.41 16.27
N ALA A 251 -10.33 18.45 16.60
CA ALA A 251 -8.90 18.70 16.74
C ALA A 251 -8.19 18.95 15.39
N ASP A 252 -8.67 18.35 14.31
CA ASP A 252 -8.09 18.45 12.96
C ASP A 252 -8.56 19.69 12.18
N ALA A 253 -9.44 20.51 12.76
CA ALA A 253 -10.00 21.68 12.08
C ALA A 253 -8.91 22.72 11.76
N THR A 254 -8.61 22.92 10.48
CA THR A 254 -7.59 23.90 10.05
C THR A 254 -8.16 25.03 9.20
N THR A 255 -9.34 24.84 8.62
CA THR A 255 -9.98 25.82 7.73
C THR A 255 -11.28 26.39 8.29
N SER A 256 -11.77 27.50 7.72
CA SER A 256 -13.08 28.05 8.06
C SER A 256 -14.22 27.08 7.71
N ASN A 257 -14.04 26.25 6.67
CA ASN A 257 -15.02 25.23 6.29
C ASN A 257 -15.09 24.14 7.37
N ASP A 258 -13.95 23.69 7.90
CA ASP A 258 -13.90 22.69 8.97
C ASP A 258 -14.56 23.22 10.24
N ASN A 259 -14.31 24.48 10.60
CA ASN A 259 -14.96 25.12 11.75
C ASN A 259 -16.49 25.21 11.59
N THR A 260 -16.96 25.51 10.38
CA THR A 260 -18.39 25.56 10.08
C THR A 260 -19.03 24.18 10.14
N ALA A 261 -18.36 23.16 9.61
CA ALA A 261 -18.79 21.76 9.70
C ALA A 261 -18.76 21.25 11.15
N ASN A 262 -17.75 21.59 11.93
CA ASN A 262 -17.63 21.19 13.33
C ASN A 262 -18.71 21.81 14.23
N ALA A 263 -19.19 23.00 13.88
CA ALA A 263 -20.29 23.65 14.59
C ALA A 263 -21.66 22.97 14.37
N SER A 264 -21.80 22.12 13.35
CA SER A 264 -23.03 21.35 13.09
C SER A 264 -22.96 19.91 13.65
N LEU A 265 -21.83 19.52 14.24
CA LEU A 265 -21.70 18.22 14.91
C LEU A 265 -22.54 18.19 16.20
N PRO A 266 -23.19 17.05 16.51
CA PRO A 266 -24.02 16.89 17.71
C PRO A 266 -23.24 17.00 19.04
#